data_AF-A0A829HEA2-F1
#
_entry.id   AF-A0A829HEA2-F1
#
_cell.length_a   1.000
_cell.length_b   1.000
_cell.length_c   1.000
_cell.angle_alpha   90.00
_cell.angle_beta   90.00
_cell.angle_gamma   90.00
#
_symmetry.space_group_name_H-M   'P 1'
#
loop_
_entity.id
_entity.type
_entity.pdbx_description
1 polymer ?
#
loop_
_entity_poly.entity_id
_entity_poly.type
_entity_poly.pdbx_seq_one_letter_code
_entity_poly.pdbx_strand_id
1 'polypeptide(L)' 'MQTQYLLDTNICIYISKHQPESVRQHFEKHLPHRNILISVITLGELRFGAEIVKAKKKP' A
#
# COMPACT_ATOMS: atom_id res chain seq x y z
N MET A 1 7.19 -24.14 1.27
CA MET A 1 7.73 -22.76 1.28
C MET A 1 6.56 -21.81 1.12
N GLN A 2 6.50 -20.74 1.91
CA GLN A 2 5.40 -19.77 1.85
C GLN A 2 5.71 -18.72 0.77
N THR A 3 4.78 -18.48 -0.15
CA THR A 3 4.95 -17.48 -1.21
C THR A 3 5.04 -16.08 -0.60
N GLN A 4 6.07 -15.32 -0.99
CA GLN A 4 6.23 -13.92 -0.59
C GLN A 4 5.71 -13.01 -1.70
N TYR A 5 5.00 -11.96 -1.30
CA TYR A 5 4.41 -10.98 -2.20
C TYR A 5 5.05 -9.61 -1.96
N LEU A 6 5.63 -9.02 -3.00
CA LEU A 6 6.14 -7.65 -2.97
C LEU A 6 5.09 -6.74 -3.63
N LEU A 7 4.54 -5.79 -2.90
CA LEU A 7 3.51 -4.90 -3.44
C LEU A 7 4.12 -3.72 -4.20
N ASP A 8 3.48 -3.40 -5.31
CA ASP A 8 3.67 -2.15 -6.04
C ASP A 8 2.99 -0.98 -5.29
N THR A 9 3.44 0.24 -5.57
CA THR A 9 2.89 1.49 -5.08
C THR A 9 1.40 1.63 -5.40
N ASN A 10 0.95 1.26 -6.59
CA ASN A 10 -0.45 1.32 -6.97
C ASN A 10 -1.34 0.44 -6.08
N ILE A 11 -0.87 -0.77 -5.75
CA ILE A 11 -1.61 -1.68 -4.87
C ILE A 11 -1.68 -1.11 -3.45
N CYS A 12 -0.58 -0.53 -2.95
CA CYS A 12 -0.57 0.14 -1.66
C CYS A 12 -1.55 1.32 -1.62
N ILE A 13 -1.65 2.10 -2.71
CA ILE A 13 -2.61 3.20 -2.83
C ILE A 13 -4.05 2.68 -2.81
N TYR A 14 -4.37 1.60 -3.54
CA TYR A 14 -5.72 1.03 -3.53
C TYR A 14 -6.14 0.52 -2.16
N ILE A 15 -5.23 -0.15 -1.44
CA ILE A 15 -5.47 -0.58 -0.06
C ILE A 15 -5.75 0.62 0.84
N SER A 16 -4.90 1.66 0.77
CA SER A 16 -5.06 2.88 1.58
C SER A 16 -6.39 3.61 1.30
N LYS A 17 -6.81 3.64 0.04
CA LYS A 17 -8.07 4.27 -0.40
C LYS A 17 -9.30 3.40 -0.18
N HIS A 18 -9.16 2.14 0.24
CA HIS A 18 -10.25 1.18 0.35
C HIS A 18 -11.02 0.97 -0.96
N GLN A 19 -10.37 1.18 -2.11
CA GLN A 19 -11.01 1.10 -3.42
C GLN A 19 -10.05 0.55 -4.47
N PRO A 20 -10.39 -0.56 -5.16
CA PRO A 20 -11.61 -1.37 -4.98
C PRO A 20 -11.54 -2.25 -3.71
N GLU A 21 -12.70 -2.52 -3.09
CA GLU A 21 -12.79 -3.31 -1.85
C GLU A 21 -12.15 -4.70 -1.97
N SER A 22 -12.25 -5.31 -3.16
CA SER A 22 -11.67 -6.62 -3.46
C SER A 22 -10.17 -6.71 -3.17
N VAL A 23 -9.42 -5.63 -3.41
CA VAL A 23 -7.97 -5.59 -3.17
C VAL A 23 -7.69 -5.64 -1.66
N ARG A 24 -8.45 -4.89 -0.87
CA ARG A 24 -8.32 -4.91 0.59
C ARG A 24 -8.69 -6.28 1.16
N GLN A 25 -9.82 -6.86 0.74
CA GLN A 25 -10.23 -8.19 1.19
C GLN A 25 -9.17 -9.25 0.88
N HIS A 26 -8.53 -9.16 -0.28
CA HIS A 26 -7.43 -10.05 -0.65
C HIS A 26 -6.21 -9.84 0.26
N PHE A 27 -5.82 -8.58 0.51
CA PHE A 27 -4.75 -8.23 1.43
C PHE A 27 -4.99 -8.78 2.86
N GLU A 28 -6.20 -8.67 3.38
CA GLU A 28 -6.57 -9.15 4.72
C GLU A 28 -6.43 -10.67 4.86
N LYS A 29 -6.71 -11.44 3.81
CA LYS A 29 -6.51 -12.91 3.81
C LYS A 29 -5.04 -13.29 3.91
N HIS A 30 -4.14 -12.43 3.45
CA HIS A 30 -2.70 -12.65 3.47
C HIS A 30 -2.01 -12.05 4.70
N LEU A 31 -2.62 -11.10 5.42
CA LEU A 31 -2.06 -10.52 6.65
C LEU A 31 -1.58 -11.55 7.71
N PRO A 32 -2.36 -12.62 8.04
CA PRO A 32 -1.94 -13.63 9.02
C PRO A 32 -0.63 -14.35 8.64
N HIS A 33 -0.33 -14.40 7.35
CA HIS A 33 0.80 -15.12 6.79
C HIS A 33 2.12 -14.34 6.88
N ARG A 34 2.07 -13.04 7.23
CA ARG A 34 3.24 -12.13 7.31
C ARG A 34 4.17 -12.21 6.09
N ASN A 35 3.59 -12.48 4.92
CA ASN A 35 4.31 -12.75 3.68
C ASN A 35 4.18 -11.61 2.66
N ILE A 36 3.74 -10.43 3.10
CA ILE A 36 3.58 -9.24 2.29
C ILE A 36 4.68 -8.24 2.65
N LEU A 37 5.37 -7.76 1.62
CA LEU A 37 6.49 -6.86 1.70
C LEU A 37 6.25 -5.65 0.80
N ILE A 38 6.92 -4.55 1.09
CA ILE A 38 7.06 -3.41 0.18
C ILE A 38 8.54 -3.06 0.03
N SER A 39 8.93 -2.56 -1.14
CA SER A 39 10.27 -2.04 -1.36
C SER A 39 10.45 -0.70 -0.63
N VAL A 40 11.70 -0.36 -0.28
CA VAL A 40 12.05 0.99 0.21
C VAL A 40 11.71 2.07 -0.82
N ILE A 41 11.76 1.75 -2.11
CA ILE A 41 11.38 2.67 -3.20
C ILE A 41 9.88 2.98 -3.12
N THR A 42 9.02 1.95 -3.05
CA THR A 42 7.57 2.08 -2.84
C THR A 42 7.25 2.89 -1.58
N LEU A 43 7.97 2.65 -0.48
CA LEU A 43 7.82 3.44 0.74
C LEU A 43 8.15 4.94 0.51
N GLY A 44 9.20 5.23 -0.25
CA GLY A 44 9.59 6.59 -0.62
C GLY A 44 8.52 7.31 -1.44
N GLU A 45 7.97 6.63 -2.46
CA GLU A 45 6.90 7.17 -3.31
C GLU A 45 5.63 7.47 -2.51
N LEU A 46 5.22 6.57 -1.63
CA LEU A 46 4.05 6.75 -0.77
C LEU A 46 4.24 7.94 0.20
N ARG A 47 5.43 8.08 0.79
CA ARG A 47 5.75 9.22 1.66
C ARG A 47 5.72 10.54 0.89
N PHE A 48 6.34 10.59 -0.27
CA PHE A 48 6.34 11.78 -1.12
C PHE A 48 4.90 12.17 -1.52
N GLY A 49 4.10 11.20 -1.97
CA GLY A 49 2.70 11.43 -2.30
C GLY A 49 1.87 11.98 -1.13
N ALA A 50 2.09 11.47 0.08
CA ALA A 50 1.40 11.96 1.29
C ALA A 50 1.77 13.42 1.63
N GLU A 51 3.03 13.80 1.50
CA GLU A 51 3.48 15.18 1.76
C GLU A 51 2.89 16.19 0.76
N ILE A 52 2.79 15.84 -0.52
CA ILE A 52 2.14 16.68 -1.53
C ILE A 52 0.66 16.93 -1.20
N VAL A 53 -0.07 15.89 -0.77
CA VAL A 53 -1.48 16.04 -0.37
C VAL A 53 -1.62 16.94 0.86
N LYS A 54 -0.73 16.82 1.85
CA LYS A 54 -0.72 17.70 3.03
C LYS A 54 -0.44 19.16 2.64
N ALA A 55 0.53 19.39 1.77
CA ALA A 55 0.87 20.74 1.30
C ALA A 55 -0.31 21.42 0.58
N LYS A 56 -1.07 20.67 -0.21
CA LYS A 56 -2.29 21.16 -0.90
C LYS A 56 -3.48 21.41 0.03
N LYS A 57 -3.49 20.87 1.25
CA LYS A 57 -4.55 21.07 2.25
C LYS A 57 -4.27 22.25 3.20
N LYS A 58 -3.19 22.99 3.00
CA LYS A 58 -2.88 24.18 3.78
C LYS A 58 -3.78 25.34 3.29
N PRO A 59 -4.59 25.98 4.16
CA PRO A 59 -5.45 27.10 3.79
C PRO A 59 -4.63 28.32 3.34
#